data_AF-A0A4R4RC00-F1
#
_entry.id   AF-A0A4R4RC00-F1
#
_cell.length_a   1.000
_cell.length_b   1.000
_cell.length_c   1.000
_cell.angle_alpha   90.00
_cell.angle_beta   90.00
_cell.angle_gamma   90.00
#
_symmetry.space_group_name_H-M   'P 1'
#
loop_
_entity.id
_entity.type
_entity.pdbx_description
1 polymer ?
#
loop_
_entity_poly.entity_id
_entity_poly.type
_entity_poly.pdbx_seq_one_letter_code
_entity_poly.pdbx_strand_id
1 'polypeptide(L)'
;MALTLLGSSVIAGLITSVLGNLRAAAAARREGYANAVRSLIARGEYPYRVRRRVSDEPDVLAALVGRGHDLQEQLAACRTWVNSEHRALGELFDKALADIDANVKQATADAWNQAPMATASGMNLNGWGPGDQRPHLARLERAIAYRFGWRRLLPRKLWHLEP
;
A
#
# COMPACT_ATOMS: atom_id res chain seq x y z
N MET A 1 -14.41 53.52 -10.36
CA MET A 1 -13.70 52.61 -9.43
C MET A 1 -14.45 51.30 -9.19
N ALA A 2 -15.06 50.69 -10.23
CA ALA A 2 -15.81 49.42 -10.12
C ALA A 2 -15.27 48.32 -11.07
N LEU A 3 -14.56 48.71 -12.14
CA LEU A 3 -13.95 47.79 -13.11
C LEU A 3 -12.76 47.00 -12.53
N THR A 4 -12.00 47.59 -11.59
CA THR A 4 -10.91 46.92 -10.88
C THR A 4 -11.40 45.92 -9.83
N LEU A 5 -12.60 46.11 -9.26
CA LEU A 5 -13.19 45.20 -8.26
C LEU A 5 -13.76 43.92 -8.91
N LEU A 6 -14.31 44.02 -10.13
CA LEU A 6 -14.82 42.86 -10.88
C LEU A 6 -13.71 42.00 -11.50
N GLY A 7 -12.60 42.61 -11.94
CA GLY A 7 -11.43 41.86 -12.41
C GLY A 7 -10.74 41.06 -11.29
N SER A 8 -10.76 41.60 -10.07
CA SER A 8 -10.13 40.97 -8.90
C SER A 8 -10.86 39.71 -8.43
N SER A 9 -12.20 39.69 -8.50
CA SER A 9 -13.00 38.55 -8.04
C SER A 9 -12.95 37.35 -9.00
N VAL A 10 -12.90 37.59 -10.32
CA VAL A 10 -12.76 36.52 -11.33
C VAL A 10 -11.38 35.88 -11.25
N ILE A 11 -10.32 36.67 -11.07
CA ILE A 11 -8.94 36.16 -10.90
C ILE A 11 -8.81 35.39 -9.58
N ALA A 12 -9.35 35.91 -8.48
CA ALA A 12 -9.35 35.21 -7.19
C ALA A 12 -10.13 33.88 -7.27
N GLY A 13 -11.27 33.85 -7.98
CA GLY A 13 -12.05 32.64 -8.24
C GLY A 13 -11.27 31.59 -9.05
N LEU A 14 -10.58 32.01 -10.11
CA LEU A 14 -9.74 31.14 -10.94
C LEU A 14 -8.58 30.55 -10.14
N ILE A 15 -7.87 31.37 -9.36
CA ILE A 15 -6.76 30.93 -8.51
C ILE A 15 -7.25 29.91 -7.47
N THR A 16 -8.38 30.20 -6.81
CA THR A 16 -8.95 29.32 -5.80
C THR A 16 -9.38 27.97 -6.41
N SER A 17 -10.00 28.00 -7.59
CA SER A 17 -10.39 26.78 -8.32
C SER A 17 -9.17 25.94 -8.72
N VAL A 18 -8.13 26.55 -9.29
CA VAL A 18 -6.88 25.86 -9.65
C VAL A 18 -6.20 25.27 -8.43
N LEU A 19 -6.07 26.03 -7.34
CA LEU A 19 -5.48 25.53 -6.09
C LEU A 19 -6.30 24.40 -5.47
N GLY A 20 -7.63 24.49 -5.54
CA GLY A 20 -8.55 23.43 -5.11
C GLY A 20 -8.33 22.13 -5.88
N ASN A 21 -8.29 22.21 -7.21
CA ASN A 21 -8.05 21.06 -8.09
C ASN A 21 -6.68 20.43 -7.86
N LEU A 22 -5.63 21.24 -7.66
CA LEU A 22 -4.28 20.74 -7.34
C LEU A 22 -4.25 20.00 -6.00
N ARG A 23 -4.97 20.52 -4.99
CA ARG A 23 -5.06 19.88 -3.67
C ARG A 23 -5.83 18.57 -3.74
N ALA A 24 -6.93 18.52 -4.48
CA ALA A 24 -7.70 17.31 -4.72
C ALA A 24 -6.87 16.24 -5.45
N ALA A 25 -6.15 16.61 -6.52
CA ALA A 25 -5.26 15.70 -7.23
C ALA A 25 -4.09 15.20 -6.34
N ALA A 26 -3.56 16.03 -5.46
CA ALA A 26 -2.54 15.60 -4.49
C ALA A 26 -3.11 14.62 -3.45
N ALA A 27 -4.33 14.85 -2.96
CA ALA A 27 -5.00 13.96 -2.02
C ALA A 27 -5.32 12.60 -2.67
N ALA A 28 -5.86 12.58 -3.88
CA ALA A 28 -6.14 11.36 -4.63
C ALA A 28 -4.88 10.51 -4.85
N ARG A 29 -3.75 11.15 -5.17
CA ARG A 29 -2.47 10.45 -5.30
C ARG A 29 -2.00 9.86 -3.98
N ARG A 30 -2.07 10.61 -2.88
CA ARG A 30 -1.71 10.10 -1.55
C ARG A 30 -2.55 8.88 -1.17
N GLU A 31 -3.85 8.92 -1.44
CA GLU A 31 -4.75 7.79 -1.20
C GLU A 31 -4.38 6.56 -2.05
N GLY A 32 -4.08 6.76 -3.34
CA GLY A 32 -3.64 5.66 -4.21
C GLY A 32 -2.37 4.97 -3.70
N TYR A 33 -1.38 5.74 -3.23
CA TYR A 33 -0.18 5.17 -2.60
C TYR A 33 -0.46 4.49 -1.26
N ALA A 34 -1.34 5.06 -0.43
CA ALA A 34 -1.76 4.42 0.81
C ALA A 34 -2.46 3.08 0.55
N ASN A 35 -3.30 3.02 -0.50
CA ASN A 35 -3.92 1.79 -0.94
C ASN A 35 -2.89 0.76 -1.43
N ALA A 36 -1.91 1.18 -2.23
CA ALA A 36 -0.84 0.31 -2.69
C ALA A 36 -0.05 -0.32 -1.53
N VAL A 37 0.35 0.47 -0.52
CA VAL A 37 1.03 -0.04 0.67
C VAL A 37 0.14 -0.99 1.47
N ARG A 38 -1.15 -0.65 1.66
CA ARG A 38 -2.13 -1.51 2.33
C ARG A 38 -2.31 -2.86 1.63
N SER A 39 -2.30 -2.89 0.29
CA SER A 39 -2.36 -4.15 -0.47
C SER A 39 -1.12 -5.02 -0.26
N LEU A 40 0.08 -4.42 -0.21
CA LEU A 40 1.32 -5.17 0.08
C LEU A 40 1.32 -5.74 1.50
N ILE A 41 0.84 -4.98 2.49
CA ILE A 41 0.68 -5.47 3.86
C ILE A 41 -0.33 -6.64 3.88
N ALA A 42 -1.49 -6.47 3.24
CA ALA A 42 -2.49 -7.53 3.15
C ALA A 42 -1.93 -8.81 2.50
N ARG A 43 -1.02 -8.67 1.52
CA ARG A 43 -0.29 -9.79 0.91
C ARG A 43 0.60 -10.52 1.91
N GLY A 44 1.37 -9.78 2.70
CA GLY A 44 2.16 -10.33 3.81
C GLY A 44 1.31 -11.05 4.87
N GLU A 45 0.09 -10.57 5.10
CA GLU A 45 -0.83 -11.11 6.11
C GLU A 45 -1.60 -12.37 5.67
N TYR A 46 -1.73 -12.62 4.36
CA TYR A 46 -2.57 -13.68 3.83
C TYR A 46 -2.23 -15.10 4.36
N PRO A 47 -0.94 -15.53 4.45
CA PRO A 47 -0.59 -16.84 5.01
C PRO A 47 -1.12 -17.03 6.44
N TYR A 48 -1.07 -15.98 7.26
CA TYR A 48 -1.54 -16.05 8.64
C TYR A 48 -3.06 -16.22 8.72
N ARG A 49 -3.81 -15.66 7.76
CA ARG A 49 -5.27 -15.84 7.67
C ARG A 49 -5.62 -17.29 7.32
N VAL A 50 -4.92 -17.86 6.34
CA VAL A 50 -5.08 -19.28 5.97
C VAL A 50 -4.71 -20.17 7.14
N ARG A 51 -3.62 -19.86 7.85
CA ARG A 51 -3.17 -20.66 8.98
C ARG A 51 -4.15 -20.67 10.15
N ARG A 52 -4.83 -19.55 10.40
CA ARG A 52 -5.82 -19.37 11.46
C ARG A 52 -7.24 -19.80 11.07
N ARG A 53 -7.41 -20.48 9.93
CA ARG A 53 -8.71 -21.05 9.59
C ARG A 53 -9.16 -22.04 10.67
N VAL A 54 -10.45 -22.00 11.00
CA VAL A 54 -11.02 -22.77 12.13
C VAL A 54 -11.58 -24.12 11.70
N SER A 55 -11.86 -24.29 10.41
CA SER A 55 -12.30 -25.54 9.81
C SER A 55 -11.89 -25.59 8.33
N ASP A 56 -12.01 -26.79 7.75
CA ASP A 56 -11.88 -27.05 6.30
C ASP A 56 -13.26 -27.24 5.64
N GLU A 57 -14.31 -26.69 6.25
CA GLU A 57 -15.65 -26.68 5.64
C GLU A 57 -15.63 -25.88 4.34
N PRO A 58 -16.37 -26.32 3.29
CA PRO A 58 -16.33 -25.71 1.96
C PRO A 58 -16.50 -24.19 1.96
N ASP A 59 -17.38 -23.64 2.80
CA ASP A 59 -17.65 -22.20 2.90
C ASP A 59 -16.45 -21.41 3.45
N VAL A 60 -15.73 -21.97 4.43
CA VAL A 60 -14.53 -21.34 5.00
C VAL A 60 -13.40 -21.33 3.98
N LEU A 61 -13.22 -22.44 3.26
CA LEU A 61 -12.24 -22.56 2.19
C LEU A 61 -12.54 -21.59 1.05
N ALA A 62 -13.79 -21.55 0.59
CA ALA A 62 -14.24 -20.64 -0.47
C ALA A 62 -14.02 -19.17 -0.08
N ALA A 63 -14.32 -18.79 1.16
CA ALA A 63 -14.08 -17.42 1.64
C ALA A 63 -12.59 -17.04 1.66
N LEU A 64 -11.70 -17.97 2.04
CA LEU A 64 -10.25 -17.74 2.03
C LEU A 64 -9.68 -17.66 0.61
N VAL A 65 -10.15 -18.52 -0.30
CA VAL A 65 -9.78 -18.49 -1.72
C VAL A 65 -10.27 -17.20 -2.38
N GLY A 66 -11.53 -16.82 -2.16
CA GLY A 66 -12.10 -15.56 -2.66
C GLY A 66 -11.29 -14.36 -2.20
N ARG A 67 -10.95 -14.28 -0.91
CA ARG A 67 -10.07 -13.22 -0.39
C ARG A 67 -8.67 -13.24 -1.02
N GLY A 68 -8.16 -14.42 -1.38
CA GLY A 68 -6.91 -14.55 -2.11
C GLY A 68 -6.99 -13.94 -3.52
N HIS A 69 -8.08 -14.21 -4.23
CA HIS A 69 -8.36 -13.62 -5.55
C HIS A 69 -8.56 -12.11 -5.49
N ASP A 70 -9.40 -11.61 -4.58
CA ASP A 70 -9.62 -10.17 -4.38
C ASP A 70 -8.29 -9.44 -4.15
N LEU A 71 -7.39 -10.06 -3.38
CA LEU A 71 -6.08 -9.49 -3.09
C LEU A 71 -5.15 -9.50 -4.32
N GLN A 72 -5.19 -10.55 -5.14
CA GLN A 72 -4.44 -10.59 -6.41
C GLN A 72 -4.92 -9.51 -7.37
N GLU A 73 -6.23 -9.35 -7.53
CA GLU A 73 -6.84 -8.30 -8.35
C GLU A 73 -6.48 -6.91 -7.82
N GLN A 74 -6.58 -6.70 -6.51
CA GLN A 74 -6.23 -5.44 -5.87
C GLN A 74 -4.74 -5.09 -6.07
N LEU A 75 -3.84 -6.08 -5.96
CA LEU A 75 -2.42 -5.87 -6.23
C LEU A 75 -2.15 -5.53 -7.69
N ALA A 76 -2.82 -6.20 -8.62
CA ALA A 76 -2.71 -5.90 -10.06
C ALA A 76 -3.20 -4.49 -10.39
N ALA A 77 -4.32 -4.07 -9.79
CA ALA A 77 -4.85 -2.72 -9.92
C ALA A 77 -3.87 -1.68 -9.33
N CYS A 78 -3.37 -1.90 -8.11
CA CYS A 78 -2.38 -1.02 -7.47
C CYS A 78 -1.10 -0.93 -8.30
N ARG A 79 -0.58 -2.05 -8.82
CA ARG A 79 0.60 -2.10 -9.68
C ARG A 79 0.42 -1.23 -10.92
N THR A 80 -0.70 -1.42 -11.62
CA THR A 80 -1.04 -0.65 -12.84
C THR A 80 -1.13 0.84 -12.52
N TRP A 81 -1.83 1.19 -11.44
CA TRP A 81 -2.00 2.56 -11.01
C TRP A 81 -0.67 3.22 -10.65
N VAL A 82 0.17 2.61 -9.80
CA VAL A 82 1.47 3.16 -9.40
C VAL A 82 2.39 3.34 -10.61
N ASN A 83 2.44 2.35 -11.51
CA ASN A 83 3.25 2.43 -12.74
C ASN A 83 2.78 3.57 -13.67
N SER A 84 1.47 3.81 -13.75
CA SER A 84 0.92 4.92 -14.54
C SER A 84 1.20 6.29 -13.92
N GLU A 85 1.27 6.38 -12.58
CA GLU A 85 1.47 7.64 -11.87
C GLU A 85 2.96 8.02 -11.75
N HIS A 86 3.85 7.07 -11.46
CA HIS A 86 5.27 7.34 -11.29
C HIS A 86 6.17 6.11 -11.44
N ARG A 87 6.86 6.00 -12.57
CA ARG A 87 7.71 4.85 -12.92
C ARG A 87 8.66 4.39 -11.80
N ALA A 88 9.44 5.30 -11.20
CA ALA A 88 10.39 4.91 -10.16
C ALA A 88 9.73 4.42 -8.86
N LEU A 89 8.51 4.89 -8.55
CA LEU A 89 7.75 4.34 -7.41
C LEU A 89 7.12 2.99 -7.78
N GLY A 90 6.78 2.81 -9.06
CA GLY A 90 6.37 1.53 -9.63
C GLY A 90 7.45 0.46 -9.52
N GLU A 91 8.69 0.79 -9.87
CA GLU A 91 9.85 -0.12 -9.71
C GLU A 91 10.07 -0.50 -8.24
N LEU A 92 9.89 0.45 -7.31
CA LEU A 92 9.97 0.17 -5.87
C LEU A 92 8.80 -0.68 -5.36
N PHE A 93 7.59 -0.47 -5.89
CA PHE A 93 6.42 -1.29 -5.57
C PHE A 93 6.62 -2.73 -6.05
N ASP A 94 7.04 -2.91 -7.30
CA ASP A 94 7.31 -4.22 -7.90
C ASP A 94 8.38 -4.97 -7.12
N LYS A 95 9.45 -4.27 -6.72
CA LYS A 95 10.49 -4.85 -5.87
C LYS A 95 9.95 -5.27 -4.51
N ALA A 96 9.18 -4.42 -3.83
CA ALA A 96 8.61 -4.74 -2.52
C ALA A 96 7.66 -5.94 -2.61
N LEU A 97 6.83 -6.01 -3.65
CA LEU A 97 5.95 -7.14 -3.89
C LEU A 97 6.74 -8.43 -4.13
N ALA A 98 7.78 -8.39 -4.96
CA ALA A 98 8.63 -9.55 -5.23
C ALA A 98 9.34 -10.07 -3.97
N ASP A 99 9.89 -9.16 -3.16
CA ASP A 99 10.57 -9.50 -1.90
C ASP A 99 9.57 -10.11 -0.89
N ILE A 100 8.33 -9.60 -0.80
CA ILE A 100 7.26 -10.19 0.02
C ILE A 100 6.86 -11.58 -0.50
N ASP A 101 6.66 -11.71 -1.80
CA ASP A 101 6.22 -12.96 -2.43
C ASP A 101 7.21 -14.11 -2.28
N ALA A 102 8.51 -13.80 -2.14
CA ALA A 102 9.57 -14.78 -1.90
C ALA A 102 9.29 -15.65 -0.65
N ASN A 103 8.67 -15.07 0.38
CA ASN A 103 8.35 -15.77 1.63
C ASN A 103 6.87 -16.17 1.71
N VAL A 104 5.97 -15.29 1.24
CA VAL A 104 4.52 -15.46 1.40
C VAL A 104 3.98 -16.67 0.64
N LYS A 105 4.51 -16.97 -0.55
CA LYS A 105 4.03 -18.10 -1.36
C LYS A 105 4.25 -19.43 -0.64
N GLN A 106 5.47 -19.66 -0.16
CA GLN A 106 5.79 -20.87 0.60
C GLN A 106 4.97 -20.95 1.89
N ALA A 107 4.93 -19.86 2.67
CA ALA A 107 4.17 -19.85 3.91
C ALA A 107 2.66 -20.10 3.70
N THR A 108 2.09 -19.66 2.58
CA THR A 108 0.69 -19.94 2.22
C THR A 108 0.49 -21.42 1.91
N ALA A 109 1.39 -22.04 1.15
CA ALA A 109 1.35 -23.47 0.87
C ALA A 109 1.48 -24.30 2.15
N ASP A 110 2.44 -23.94 3.02
CA ASP A 110 2.63 -24.59 4.32
C ASP A 110 1.42 -24.42 5.25
N ALA A 111 0.71 -23.30 5.14
CA ALA A 111 -0.51 -23.06 5.91
C ALA A 111 -1.64 -24.01 5.49
N TRP A 112 -1.83 -24.21 4.18
CA TRP A 112 -2.84 -25.11 3.64
C TRP A 112 -2.58 -26.57 4.01
N ASN A 113 -1.31 -26.98 4.09
CA ASN A 113 -0.93 -28.34 4.46
C ASN A 113 -1.07 -28.65 5.96
N GLN A 114 -1.36 -27.65 6.80
CA GLN A 114 -1.58 -27.82 8.24
C GLN A 114 -3.07 -27.93 8.57
N ALA A 115 -3.40 -28.70 9.61
CA ALA A 115 -4.78 -28.80 10.08
C ALA A 115 -5.34 -27.46 10.60
N PRO A 116 -6.67 -27.24 10.50
CA PRO A 116 -7.34 -26.07 11.06
C PRO A 116 -7.13 -25.88 12.56
N MET A 117 -7.20 -24.63 13.01
CA MET A 117 -7.06 -24.27 14.42
C MET A 117 -8.42 -24.21 15.12
N ALA A 118 -8.76 -25.27 15.86
CA ALA A 118 -10.03 -25.35 16.59
C ALA A 118 -9.99 -24.68 17.98
N THR A 119 -8.82 -24.24 18.46
CA THR A 119 -8.64 -23.66 19.80
C THR A 119 -7.98 -22.29 19.74
N ALA A 120 -8.33 -21.44 20.72
CA ALA A 120 -7.72 -20.12 20.86
C ALA A 120 -6.20 -20.19 21.12
N SER A 121 -5.73 -21.19 21.88
CA SER A 121 -4.29 -21.40 22.10
C SER A 121 -3.56 -21.75 20.81
N GLY A 122 -4.22 -22.47 19.90
CA GLY A 122 -3.70 -22.75 18.56
C GLY A 122 -3.49 -21.48 17.75
N MET A 123 -4.31 -20.42 17.91
CA MET A 123 -4.21 -19.18 17.13
C MET A 123 -2.95 -18.35 17.41
N ASN A 124 -2.21 -18.66 18.49
CA ASN A 124 -0.88 -18.12 18.71
C ASN A 124 0.14 -18.86 17.84
N LEU A 125 0.64 -18.18 16.82
CA LEU A 125 1.47 -18.79 15.78
C LEU A 125 2.93 -19.01 16.22
N ASN A 126 3.35 -18.54 17.40
CA ASN A 126 4.68 -18.78 17.99
C ASN A 126 5.85 -18.61 17.00
N GLY A 127 5.83 -17.54 16.20
CA GLY A 127 6.88 -17.24 15.22
C GLY A 127 6.72 -17.94 13.86
N TRP A 128 5.70 -18.78 13.67
CA TRP A 128 5.35 -19.34 12.37
C TRP A 128 4.90 -18.23 11.39
N GLY A 129 5.33 -18.32 10.13
CA GLY A 129 4.88 -17.50 9.01
C GLY A 129 6.05 -16.84 8.26
N PRO A 130 5.77 -15.93 7.31
CA PRO A 130 6.80 -15.30 6.48
C PRO A 130 7.73 -14.34 7.25
N GLY A 131 7.49 -14.07 8.54
CA GLY A 131 8.26 -13.12 9.35
C GLY A 131 7.81 -11.67 9.14
N ASP A 132 8.60 -10.72 9.65
CA ASP A 132 8.32 -9.28 9.49
C ASP A 132 8.55 -8.83 8.04
N GLN A 133 7.49 -8.35 7.39
CA GLN A 133 7.53 -7.86 6.01
C GLN A 133 7.79 -6.36 5.91
N ARG A 134 7.75 -5.61 7.02
CA ARG A 134 7.96 -4.15 7.02
C ARG A 134 9.30 -3.71 6.39
N PRO A 135 10.42 -4.43 6.56
CA PRO A 135 11.69 -4.05 5.93
C PRO A 135 11.61 -3.94 4.40
N HIS A 136 10.76 -4.76 3.76
CA HIS A 136 10.56 -4.74 2.31
C HIS A 136 9.79 -3.50 1.84
N LEU A 137 8.94 -2.93 2.70
CA LEU A 137 8.16 -1.72 2.41
C LEU A 137 8.94 -0.43 2.63
N ALA A 138 9.95 -0.45 3.51
CA ALA A 138 10.61 0.75 4.01
C ALA A 138 11.21 1.65 2.90
N ARG A 139 11.71 1.05 1.80
CA ARG A 139 12.24 1.82 0.66
C ARG A 139 11.14 2.56 -0.09
N LEU A 140 10.02 1.89 -0.36
CA LEU A 140 8.85 2.48 -1.00
C LEU A 140 8.25 3.59 -0.13
N GLU A 141 8.08 3.34 1.17
CA GLU A 141 7.54 4.32 2.13
C GLU A 141 8.39 5.58 2.21
N ARG A 142 9.73 5.45 2.29
CA ARG A 142 10.63 6.61 2.27
C ARG A 142 10.51 7.42 0.99
N ALA A 143 10.38 6.76 -0.17
CA ALA A 143 10.22 7.43 -1.45
C ALA A 143 8.86 8.16 -1.56
N ILE A 144 7.77 7.55 -1.06
CA ILE A 144 6.46 8.20 -0.95
C ILE A 144 6.53 9.41 0.00
N ALA A 145 7.15 9.25 1.16
CA ALA A 145 7.33 10.32 2.14
C ALA A 145 8.15 11.49 1.58
N TYR A 146 9.17 11.22 0.76
CA TYR A 146 9.92 12.26 0.06
C TYR A 146 9.04 12.99 -0.97
N ARG A 147 8.23 12.26 -1.75
CA ARG A 147 7.34 12.85 -2.77
C ARG A 147 6.27 13.77 -2.18
N PHE A 148 5.70 13.40 -1.02
CA PHE A 148 4.54 14.09 -0.46
C PHE A 148 4.81 14.88 0.83
N GLY A 149 5.96 14.69 1.46
CA GLY A 149 6.31 15.33 2.74
C GLY A 149 6.96 16.69 2.58
N TRP A 150 7.09 17.40 3.72
CA TRP A 150 7.76 18.71 3.82
C TRP A 150 9.22 18.66 3.32
N ARG A 151 9.84 17.47 3.38
CA ARG A 151 11.18 17.16 2.88
C ARG A 151 11.39 17.52 1.40
N ARG A 152 10.33 17.56 0.57
CA ARG A 152 10.41 18.06 -0.81
C ARG A 152 10.79 19.54 -0.92
N LEU A 153 10.60 20.30 0.16
CA LEU A 153 10.87 21.73 0.22
C LEU A 153 12.31 22.02 0.70
N LEU A 154 13.05 21.00 1.14
CA LEU A 154 14.43 21.15 1.59
C LEU A 154 15.44 20.99 0.42
N PRO A 155 16.37 21.95 0.24
CA PRO A 155 17.42 21.83 -0.76
C PRO A 155 18.27 20.58 -0.58
N ARG A 156 18.63 19.93 -1.69
CA ARG A 156 19.42 18.68 -1.77
C ARG A 156 20.77 18.73 -1.03
N LYS A 157 21.31 19.93 -0.75
CA LYS A 157 22.56 20.14 0.01
C LYS A 157 22.43 19.93 1.52
N LEU A 158 21.23 20.04 2.10
CA LEU A 158 21.01 19.86 3.55
C LEU A 158 20.92 18.40 3.98
N TRP A 159 21.14 17.45 3.06
CA TRP A 159 20.96 16.02 3.29
C TRP A 159 22.24 15.25 3.62
N HIS A 160 23.42 15.81 3.33
CA HIS A 160 24.71 15.16 3.63
C HIS A 160 25.16 15.31 5.09
N LEU A 161 24.25 15.72 5.96
CA LEU A 161 24.52 16.05 7.36
C LEU A 161 23.66 15.21 8.30
N GLU A 162 23.55 13.90 8.10
CA GLU A 162 23.37 12.95 9.21
C GLU A 162 24.03 11.60 8.87
N PRO A 163 24.72 10.96 9.84
CA PRO A 163 25.53 9.75 9.66
C PRO A 163 24.72 8.47 9.43
#